data_AF-A0A497A9U9-F1
#
_entry.id   AF-A0A497A9U9-F1
#
_cell.length_a   1.000
_cell.length_b   1.000
_cell.length_c   1.000
_cell.angle_alpha   90.00
_cell.angle_beta   90.00
_cell.angle_gamma   90.00
#
_symmetry.space_group_name_H-M   'P 1'
#
loop_
_entity.id
_entity.type
_entity.pdbx_description
1 polymer ?
#
loop_
_entity_poly.entity_id
_entity_poly.type
_entity_poly.pdbx_seq_one_letter_code
_entity_poly.pdbx_strand_id
1 'polypeptide(L)'
;MLRNEACVGVMAWDRRKRRNIGDGLTPLRIEGAWPAIIDRGIFEQAQAKMAARAPKATHPRIVHSDYILSGMIRCKECGTALIGHAVKSGKFFYYMCGNARRKGRDVCKTPLFPRIE
;
A
#
# COMPACT_ATOMS: atom_id res chain seq x y z
N MET A 1 6.88 -15.47 3.16
CA MET A 1 7.65 -16.36 2.27
C MET A 1 8.17 -15.64 1.03
N LEU A 2 7.30 -14.99 0.24
CA LEU A 2 7.66 -14.35 -1.04
C LEU A 2 8.66 -13.19 -0.99
N ARG A 3 9.15 -12.73 0.17
CA ARG A 3 10.20 -11.69 0.26
C ARG A 3 11.61 -12.26 0.30
N ASN A 4 11.75 -13.58 0.48
CA ASN A 4 13.05 -14.20 0.61
C ASN A 4 13.61 -14.55 -0.77
N GLU A 5 14.78 -13.98 -1.09
CA GLU A 5 15.50 -14.26 -2.33
C GLU A 5 16.00 -15.71 -2.41
N ALA A 6 15.95 -16.45 -1.31
CA ALA A 6 16.18 -17.88 -1.32
C ALA A 6 15.26 -18.64 -2.29
N CYS A 7 14.05 -18.12 -2.57
CA CYS A 7 13.15 -18.74 -3.52
C CYS A 7 13.70 -18.74 -4.96
N VAL A 8 14.61 -17.82 -5.29
CA VAL A 8 15.27 -17.71 -6.60
C VAL A 8 16.72 -18.22 -6.58
N GLY A 9 17.09 -19.03 -5.58
CA GLY A 9 18.43 -19.61 -5.48
C GLY A 9 19.51 -18.64 -4.99
N VAL A 10 19.14 -17.50 -4.42
CA VAL A 10 20.09 -16.49 -3.94
C VAL A 10 20.29 -16.63 -2.43
N MET A 11 21.54 -16.81 -2.02
CA MET A 11 21.97 -16.69 -0.63
C MET A 11 22.38 -15.25 -0.36
N ALA A 12 21.77 -14.61 0.65
CA ALA A 12 22.22 -13.32 1.14
C ALA A 12 22.50 -13.40 2.64
N TRP A 13 23.70 -13.01 3.05
CA TRP A 13 24.14 -12.98 4.42
C TRP A 13 24.40 -11.54 4.88
N ASP A 14 24.14 -11.28 6.16
CA ASP A 14 24.27 -9.95 6.78
C ASP A 14 23.49 -8.80 6.10
N ARG A 15 22.31 -9.11 5.52
CA ARG A 15 21.47 -8.11 4.84
C ARG A 15 20.90 -7.03 5.77
N ARG A 16 20.83 -7.30 7.08
CA ARG A 16 20.44 -6.33 8.11
C ARG A 16 21.56 -6.24 9.14
N LYS A 17 22.32 -5.14 9.12
CA LYS A 17 23.31 -4.83 10.15
C LYS A 17 22.63 -4.81 11.52
N ARG A 18 22.75 -5.89 12.30
CA ARG A 18 22.22 -5.96 13.68
C ARG A 18 23.13 -5.25 14.68
N ARG A 19 24.38 -4.99 14.32
CA ARG A 19 25.37 -4.24 15.10
C ARG A 19 26.18 -3.35 14.16
N ASN A 20 26.66 -2.21 14.68
CA ASN A 20 27.68 -1.37 14.05
C ASN A 20 29.07 -2.03 14.10
N ILE A 21 29.16 -3.36 13.88
CA ILE A 21 30.44 -4.07 13.82
C ILE A 21 30.84 -4.09 12.36
N GLY A 22 31.78 -3.21 11.98
CA GLY A 22 32.35 -3.15 10.64
C GLY A 22 31.55 -2.29 9.68
N ASP A 23 31.91 -1.02 9.58
CA ASP A 23 31.25 -0.08 8.67
C ASP A 23 31.53 -0.38 7.19
N GLY A 24 32.52 -1.24 6.88
CA GLY A 24 33.03 -1.47 5.52
C GLY A 24 32.71 -2.82 4.86
N LEU A 25 31.97 -3.74 5.50
CA LEU A 25 31.66 -5.03 4.87
C LEU A 25 30.34 -4.97 4.09
N THR A 26 30.42 -5.23 2.78
CA THR A 26 29.26 -5.38 1.91
C THR A 26 28.55 -6.71 2.24
N PRO A 27 27.21 -6.74 2.31
CA PRO A 27 26.46 -7.97 2.49
C PRO A 27 26.85 -9.02 1.43
N LEU A 28 27.24 -10.21 1.88
CA LEU A 28 27.59 -11.30 0.98
C LEU A 28 26.33 -11.78 0.25
N ARG A 29 26.38 -11.78 -1.08
CA ARG A 29 25.31 -12.25 -1.94
C ARG A 29 25.87 -13.24 -2.96
N ILE A 30 25.34 -14.46 -2.98
CA ILE A 30 25.76 -15.53 -3.89
C ILE A 30 24.54 -15.96 -4.70
N GLU A 31 24.65 -15.90 -6.02
CA GLU A 31 23.62 -16.42 -6.94
C GLU A 31 23.82 -17.92 -7.18
N GLY A 32 22.73 -18.66 -7.41
CA GLY A 32 22.79 -20.10 -7.72
C GLY A 32 23.29 -20.97 -6.57
N ALA A 33 23.16 -20.52 -5.32
CA ALA A 33 23.59 -21.28 -4.14
C ALA A 33 22.83 -22.60 -3.96
N TRP A 34 21.61 -22.68 -4.52
CA TRP A 34 20.79 -23.89 -4.61
C TRP A 34 19.82 -23.76 -5.80
N PRO A 35 19.21 -24.87 -6.26
CA PRO A 35 18.19 -24.83 -7.29
C PRO A 35 17.04 -23.88 -6.93
N ALA A 36 16.67 -23.00 -7.85
CA ALA A 36 15.56 -22.08 -7.65
C ALA A 36 14.23 -22.83 -7.52
N ILE A 37 13.42 -22.44 -6.54
CA ILE A 37 12.08 -23.02 -6.30
C ILE A 37 11.06 -22.39 -7.25
N ILE A 38 11.24 -21.10 -7.54
CA ILE A 38 10.40 -20.34 -8.47
C ILE A 38 11.26 -19.56 -9.45
N ASP A 39 10.70 -19.28 -10.62
CA ASP A 39 11.34 -18.42 -11.61
C ASP A 39 11.59 -17.00 -11.09
N ARG A 40 12.70 -16.41 -11.54
CA ARG A 40 13.12 -15.07 -11.14
C ARG A 40 12.16 -13.99 -11.62
N GLY A 41 11.63 -14.10 -12.84
CA GLY A 41 10.60 -13.19 -13.34
C GLY A 41 9.32 -13.23 -12.51
N ILE A 42 8.87 -14.41 -12.09
CA ILE A 42 7.72 -14.57 -11.18
C ILE A 42 8.00 -13.88 -9.82
N PHE A 43 9.19 -14.08 -9.26
CA PHE A 43 9.58 -13.45 -8.00
C PHE A 43 9.62 -11.92 -8.09
N GLU A 44 10.17 -11.36 -9.16
CA GLU A 44 10.24 -9.93 -9.42
C GLU A 44 8.84 -9.31 -9.58
N GLN A 45 7.95 -9.98 -10.33
CA GLN A 45 6.54 -9.57 -10.44
C GLN A 45 5.84 -9.58 -9.07
N ALA A 46 6.11 -10.59 -8.23
CA ALA A 46 5.58 -10.64 -6.87
C ALA A 46 6.12 -9.48 -6.02
N GLN A 47 7.42 -9.17 -6.08
CA GLN A 47 7.99 -8.02 -5.37
C GLN A 47 7.33 -6.71 -5.80
N ALA A 48 7.15 -6.50 -7.10
CA ALA A 48 6.51 -5.29 -7.64
C ALA A 48 5.07 -5.13 -7.13
N LYS A 49 4.27 -6.21 -7.17
CA LYS A 49 2.90 -6.21 -6.63
C LYS A 49 2.87 -5.93 -5.12
N MET A 50 3.81 -6.50 -4.37
CA MET A 50 3.92 -6.27 -2.93
C MET A 50 4.33 -4.84 -2.60
N ALA A 51 5.24 -4.25 -3.37
CA ALA A 51 5.67 -2.85 -3.21
C ALA A 51 4.51 -1.88 -3.49
N ALA A 52 3.76 -2.11 -4.57
CA ALA A 52 2.58 -1.31 -4.92
C ALA A 52 1.47 -1.36 -3.84
N ARG A 53 1.35 -2.50 -3.13
CA ARG A 53 0.37 -2.70 -2.05
C ARG A 53 0.92 -2.42 -0.65
N ALA A 54 2.15 -1.92 -0.54
CA ALA A 54 2.78 -1.72 0.76
C ALA A 54 1.98 -0.71 1.61
N PRO A 55 1.97 -0.84 2.95
CA PRO A 55 1.28 0.10 3.85
C PRO A 55 1.67 1.57 3.68
N LYS A 56 2.89 1.82 3.18
CA LYS A 56 3.40 3.16 2.85
C LYS A 56 2.72 3.74 1.60
N ALA A 57 2.33 2.91 0.65
CA ALA A 57 1.60 3.31 -0.56
C ALA A 57 0.10 3.39 -0.30
N THR A 58 -0.48 2.34 0.31
CA THR A 58 -1.91 2.28 0.65
C THR A 58 -2.09 2.02 2.13
N HIS A 59 -2.72 2.96 2.83
CA HIS A 59 -2.93 2.84 4.26
C HIS A 59 -3.83 1.63 4.59
N PRO A 60 -3.49 0.74 5.54
CA PRO A 60 -4.24 -0.48 5.84
C PRO A 60 -5.73 -0.29 6.13
N ARG A 61 -6.11 0.81 6.82
CA ARG A 61 -7.53 1.18 7.05
C ARG A 61 -8.35 1.36 5.76
N ILE A 62 -7.72 1.70 4.64
CA ILE A 62 -8.42 1.83 3.35
C ILE A 62 -8.72 0.45 2.78
N VAL A 63 -7.78 -0.50 2.91
CA VAL A 63 -7.90 -1.86 2.36
C VAL A 63 -9.01 -2.66 3.05
N HIS A 64 -9.18 -2.49 4.36
CA HIS A 64 -10.19 -3.22 5.15
C HIS A 64 -11.51 -2.45 5.31
N SER A 65 -11.71 -1.34 4.60
CA SER A 65 -12.88 -0.49 4.76
C SER A 65 -14.00 -0.90 3.80
N ASP A 66 -15.25 -0.91 4.26
CA ASP A 66 -16.44 -1.16 3.43
C ASP A 66 -16.64 -0.10 2.33
N TYR A 67 -15.88 0.99 2.36
CA TYR A 67 -15.80 1.99 1.30
C TYR A 67 -14.69 1.63 0.31
N ILE A 68 -14.99 0.68 -0.58
CA ILE A 68 -14.02 0.09 -1.51
C ILE A 68 -13.31 1.12 -2.39
N LEU A 69 -13.94 2.26 -2.71
CA LEU A 69 -13.37 3.30 -3.57
C LEU A 69 -12.58 4.37 -2.80
N SER A 70 -12.55 4.30 -1.45
CA SER A 70 -11.87 5.28 -0.61
C SER A 70 -10.39 5.40 -1.00
N GLY A 71 -9.90 6.62 -1.20
CA GLY A 71 -8.51 6.84 -1.65
C GLY A 71 -8.26 6.67 -3.15
N MET A 72 -9.10 5.94 -3.88
CA MET A 72 -9.01 5.77 -5.33
C MET A 72 -9.70 6.90 -6.09
N ILE A 73 -10.94 7.23 -5.69
CA ILE A 73 -11.68 8.34 -6.30
C ILE A 73 -11.18 9.69 -5.76
N ARG A 74 -11.06 10.65 -6.68
CA ARG A 74 -10.52 11.99 -6.41
C ARG A 74 -11.57 13.05 -6.70
N CYS A 75 -11.60 14.07 -5.86
CA CYS A 75 -12.49 15.20 -6.02
C CYS A 75 -12.03 16.02 -7.23
N LYS A 76 -12.94 16.28 -8.18
CA LYS A 76 -12.62 17.09 -9.37
C LYS A 76 -12.28 18.54 -9.02
N GLU A 77 -12.86 19.09 -7.95
CA GLU A 77 -12.66 20.50 -7.57
C GLU A 77 -11.32 20.73 -6.87
N CYS A 78 -10.90 19.85 -5.94
CA CYS A 78 -9.72 20.09 -5.10
C CYS A 78 -8.67 18.97 -5.16
N GLY A 79 -8.85 17.94 -5.97
CA GLY A 79 -7.91 16.82 -6.15
C GLY A 79 -7.74 15.90 -4.93
N THR A 80 -8.39 16.21 -3.80
CA THR A 80 -8.29 15.39 -2.59
C THR A 80 -9.06 14.08 -2.75
N ALA A 81 -8.56 13.00 -2.17
CA ALA A 81 -9.27 11.73 -2.14
C ALA A 81 -10.63 11.86 -1.45
N LEU A 82 -11.66 11.19 -2.00
CA LEU A 82 -12.91 11.02 -1.28
C LEU A 82 -12.76 9.88 -0.27
N ILE A 83 -13.48 10.00 0.83
CA ILE A 83 -13.46 9.10 1.97
C ILE A 83 -14.89 8.73 2.36
N GLY A 84 -15.05 7.56 2.96
CA GLY A 84 -16.33 7.08 3.43
C GLY A 84 -16.93 7.94 4.53
N HIS A 85 -18.22 8.27 4.40
CA HIS A 85 -18.96 9.15 5.28
C HIS A 85 -20.36 8.58 5.54
N ALA A 86 -20.59 8.18 6.79
CA ALA A 86 -21.88 7.72 7.27
C ALA A 86 -22.70 8.91 7.78
N VAL A 87 -23.99 8.96 7.46
CA VAL A 87 -24.94 9.97 7.96
C VAL A 87 -26.14 9.31 8.61
N LYS A 88 -26.92 10.12 9.36
CA LYS A 88 -28.10 9.67 10.11
C LYS A 88 -27.78 8.41 10.96
N SER A 89 -26.69 8.50 11.72
CA SER A 89 -26.22 7.41 12.60
C SER A 89 -25.95 6.08 11.88
N GLY A 90 -25.39 6.13 10.67
CA GLY A 90 -25.05 4.93 9.92
C GLY A 90 -26.18 4.35 9.07
N LYS A 91 -27.28 5.09 8.88
CA LYS A 91 -28.37 4.66 7.99
C LYS A 91 -28.03 4.84 6.51
N PHE A 92 -27.18 5.81 6.18
CA PHE A 92 -26.79 6.07 4.79
C PHE A 92 -25.28 6.26 4.68
N PHE A 93 -24.70 5.68 3.63
CA PHE A 93 -23.25 5.66 3.40
C PHE A 93 -22.92 6.37 2.09
N TYR A 94 -22.04 7.35 2.16
CA TYR A 94 -21.62 8.15 1.02
C TYR A 94 -20.10 8.27 0.97
N TYR A 95 -19.56 8.62 -0.18
CA TYR A 95 -18.24 9.18 -0.34
C TYR A 95 -18.31 10.71 -0.23
N MET A 96 -17.47 11.29 0.62
CA MET A 96 -17.32 12.73 0.83
C MET A 96 -15.88 13.16 0.53
N CYS A 97 -15.69 14.35 -0.03
CA CYS A 97 -14.35 14.92 -0.19
C CYS A 97 -13.60 15.02 1.15
N GLY A 98 -12.38 14.47 1.22
CA GLY A 98 -11.58 14.49 2.44
C GLY A 98 -11.16 15.88 2.92
N ASN A 99 -11.15 16.89 2.03
CA ASN A 99 -10.92 18.27 2.43
C ASN A 99 -12.18 18.90 3.04
N ALA A 100 -13.34 18.68 2.41
CA ALA A 100 -14.64 19.11 2.96
C ALA A 100 -14.91 18.51 4.34
N ARG A 101 -14.52 17.24 4.55
CA ARG A 101 -14.65 16.59 5.86
C ARG A 101 -13.73 17.16 6.94
N ARG A 102 -12.50 17.52 6.59
CA ARG A 102 -11.50 18.02 7.57
C ARG A 102 -11.64 19.50 7.87
N LYS A 103 -12.00 20.30 6.87
CA LYS A 103 -12.00 21.77 6.93
C LYS A 103 -13.39 22.41 6.80
N GLY A 104 -14.43 21.61 6.61
CA GLY A 104 -15.80 22.08 6.38
C GLY A 104 -16.15 22.18 4.90
N ARG A 105 -17.46 22.21 4.61
CA ARG A 105 -18.01 22.26 3.24
C ARG A 105 -17.76 23.59 2.52
N ASP A 106 -17.38 24.63 3.24
CA ASP A 106 -17.08 25.93 2.64
C ASP A 106 -15.84 25.86 1.74
N VAL A 107 -14.91 24.97 2.06
CA VAL A 107 -13.66 24.78 1.31
C VAL A 107 -13.86 23.95 0.04
N CYS A 108 -14.89 23.10 -0.01
CA CYS A 108 -15.16 22.25 -1.16
C CYS A 108 -16.63 21.82 -1.16
N LYS A 109 -17.35 22.22 -2.21
CA LYS A 109 -18.81 22.05 -2.35
C LYS A 109 -19.20 20.81 -3.14
N THR A 110 -18.21 20.00 -3.54
CA THR A 110 -18.40 18.71 -4.20
C THR A 110 -19.52 17.89 -3.54
N PRO A 111 -20.48 17.35 -4.32
CA PRO A 111 -21.61 16.60 -3.80
C PRO A 111 -21.16 15.29 -3.13
N LEU A 112 -22.06 14.72 -2.33
CA LEU A 112 -21.88 13.38 -1.78
C LEU A 112 -22.21 12.36 -2.85
N PHE A 113 -21.34 11.36 -3.01
CA PHE A 113 -21.59 10.25 -3.94
C PHE A 113 -22.06 9.03 -3.14
N PRO A 114 -23.07 8.29 -3.60
CA PRO A 114 -23.53 7.10 -2.90
C PRO A 114 -22.41 6.05 -2.82
N ARG A 115 -22.35 5.33 -1.70
CA ARG A 115 -21.50 4.15 -1.60
C ARG A 115 -22.05 3.08 -2.55
N ILE A 116 -21.22 2.59 -3.46
CA ILE A 116 -21.55 1.44 -4.31
C ILE A 116 -21.38 0.18 -3.46
N GLU A 117 -22.36 -0.71 -3.53
CA GLU A 117 -22.32 -2.05 -2.93
C GLU A 117 -21.66 -3.07 -3.86
#